data_AF-A0A3N0HZL2-F1
#
_entry.id   AF-A0A3N0HZL2-F1
#
_cell.length_a   1.000
_cell.length_b   1.000
_cell.length_c   1.000
_cell.angle_alpha   90.00
_cell.angle_beta   90.00
_cell.angle_gamma   90.00
#
_symmetry.space_group_name_H-M   'P 1'
#
loop_
_entity.id
_entity.type
_entity.pdbx_description
1 polymer ?
#
loop_
_entity_poly.entity_id
_entity_poly.type
_entity_poly.pdbx_seq_one_letter_code
_entity_poly.pdbx_strand_id
1 'polypeptide(L)'
;MCGCYYLSKEGKANLERRFSFISLHTKTGDIFPGQDALIIKPQGKQLICVPWHWGKDRIINARMETIFTKPTFKEAILKNRCVIPADAFYEWDALKQKVKFDSDKMLYLAGICIQDDFVIITQDANEVVSPIHDRMPVLVEDLSVWFSDDFRTIFSSQSVALESHQAYYQERLF
;
A
#
# COMPACT_ATOMS: atom_id res chain seq x y z
N MET A 1 6.27 -2.04 9.99
CA MET A 1 4.94 -2.63 9.71
C MET A 1 4.16 -1.47 9.12
N CYS A 2 3.68 -1.58 7.88
CA CYS A 2 3.14 -0.43 7.18
C CYS A 2 1.78 0.00 7.77
N GLY A 3 1.83 0.97 8.68
CA GLY A 3 0.66 1.51 9.40
C GLY A 3 0.30 2.95 9.03
N CYS A 4 1.03 3.59 8.11
CA CYS A 4 0.68 4.89 7.57
C CYS A 4 1.30 5.09 6.18
N TYR A 5 0.54 5.69 5.29
CA TYR A 5 1.03 6.12 3.99
C TYR A 5 0.46 7.47 3.59
N TYR A 6 0.97 8.05 2.53
CA TYR A 6 0.63 9.38 2.06
C TYR A 6 0.09 9.34 0.64
N LEU A 7 -1.00 10.07 0.42
CA LEU A 7 -1.53 10.35 -0.92
C LEU A 7 -1.82 11.84 -1.06
N SER A 8 -1.06 12.52 -1.89
CA SER A 8 -1.22 13.93 -2.24
C SER A 8 -2.49 14.17 -3.08
N LYS A 9 -2.91 15.44 -3.13
CA LYS A 9 -4.00 15.85 -4.03
C LYS A 9 -3.64 15.64 -5.50
N GLU A 10 -2.39 15.86 -5.87
CA GLU A 10 -1.89 15.64 -7.22
C GLU A 10 -1.88 14.14 -7.57
N GLY A 11 -1.37 13.29 -6.67
CA GLY A 11 -1.42 11.83 -6.81
C GLY A 11 -2.86 11.34 -7.02
N LYS A 12 -3.81 11.85 -6.23
CA LYS A 12 -5.24 11.56 -6.44
C LYS A 12 -5.74 12.01 -7.82
N ALA A 13 -5.45 13.24 -8.24
CA ALA A 13 -5.85 13.73 -9.56
C ALA A 13 -5.23 12.92 -10.71
N ASN A 14 -4.01 12.40 -10.53
CA ASN A 14 -3.37 11.49 -11.48
C ASN A 14 -4.12 10.16 -11.59
N LEU A 15 -4.59 9.60 -10.47
CA LEU A 15 -5.39 8.39 -10.45
C LEU A 15 -6.74 8.58 -11.14
N GLU A 16 -7.42 9.70 -10.89
CA GLU A 16 -8.72 10.04 -11.49
C GLU A 16 -8.63 10.17 -13.02
N ARG A 17 -7.48 10.60 -13.55
CA ARG A 17 -7.22 10.66 -15.00
C ARG A 17 -6.90 9.29 -15.62
N ARG A 18 -6.34 8.37 -14.84
CA ARG A 18 -5.80 7.08 -15.33
C ARG A 18 -6.79 5.93 -15.23
N PHE A 19 -7.68 5.94 -14.24
CA PHE A 19 -8.57 4.83 -13.96
C PHE A 19 -10.03 5.27 -13.99
N SER A 20 -10.91 4.35 -14.36
CA SER A 20 -12.35 4.52 -14.15
C SER A 20 -12.58 4.73 -12.64
N PHE A 21 -13.00 5.94 -12.29
CA PHE A 21 -13.07 6.40 -10.91
C PHE A 21 -14.52 6.42 -10.42
N ILE A 22 -14.79 5.77 -9.28
CA ILE A 22 -16.11 5.86 -8.65
C ILE A 22 -16.05 7.00 -7.62
N SER A 23 -16.60 8.15 -8.02
CA SER A 23 -16.53 9.41 -7.28
C SER A 23 -17.24 9.33 -5.93
N LEU A 24 -16.44 9.20 -4.86
CA LEU A 24 -16.82 9.46 -3.48
C LEU A 24 -15.73 10.28 -2.80
N HIS A 25 -16.09 10.96 -1.71
CA HIS A 25 -15.17 11.82 -0.96
C HIS A 25 -14.06 10.97 -0.33
N THR A 26 -12.86 10.97 -0.92
CA THR A 26 -11.70 10.20 -0.42
C THR A 26 -10.61 11.10 0.12
N LYS A 27 -10.02 10.67 1.24
CA LYS A 27 -8.99 11.38 1.97
C LYS A 27 -7.71 11.52 1.15
N THR A 28 -7.05 12.67 1.29
CA THR A 28 -5.67 12.92 0.86
C THR A 28 -4.87 13.38 2.09
N GLY A 29 -3.55 13.32 2.02
CA GLY A 29 -2.64 13.51 3.15
C GLY A 29 -2.20 12.19 3.77
N ASP A 30 -1.88 12.21 5.06
CA ASP A 30 -1.56 11.01 5.83
C ASP A 30 -2.83 10.14 6.02
N ILE A 31 -2.75 8.89 5.58
CA ILE A 31 -3.79 7.88 5.69
C ILE A 31 -3.36 6.84 6.73
N PHE A 32 -4.29 6.49 7.61
CA PHE A 32 -4.08 5.58 8.73
C PHE A 32 -5.17 4.50 8.74
N PRO A 33 -4.94 3.35 9.40
CA PRO A 33 -5.98 2.38 9.69
C PRO A 33 -7.21 3.00 10.35
N GLY A 34 -8.38 2.41 10.09
CA GLY A 34 -9.69 2.90 10.48
C GLY A 34 -10.27 3.98 9.55
N GLN A 35 -9.63 4.24 8.41
CA GLN A 35 -10.04 5.25 7.45
C GLN A 35 -10.37 4.61 6.10
N ASP A 36 -11.29 5.25 5.38
CA ASP A 36 -11.53 4.92 3.97
C ASP A 36 -10.39 5.50 3.12
N ALA A 37 -9.93 4.69 2.18
CA ALA A 37 -8.84 5.05 1.29
C ALA A 37 -9.01 4.47 -0.10
N LEU A 38 -8.31 5.04 -1.07
CA LEU A 38 -8.37 4.56 -2.45
C LEU A 38 -7.63 3.23 -2.59
N ILE A 39 -8.26 2.30 -3.29
CA ILE A 39 -7.64 1.09 -3.81
C ILE A 39 -7.89 0.99 -5.31
N ILE A 40 -6.98 0.33 -6.02
CA ILE A 40 -7.17 -0.08 -7.40
C ILE A 40 -7.42 -1.58 -7.42
N LYS A 41 -8.46 -2.01 -8.13
CA LYS A 41 -8.83 -3.43 -8.26
C LYS A 41 -9.43 -3.74 -9.63
N PRO A 42 -9.45 -5.00 -10.07
CA PRO A 42 -10.15 -5.41 -11.28
C PRO A 42 -11.67 -5.26 -11.14
N GLN A 43 -12.32 -4.82 -12.22
CA GLN A 43 -13.75 -4.92 -12.46
C GLN A 43 -13.96 -5.37 -13.91
N GLY A 44 -14.23 -6.66 -14.09
CA GLY A 44 -14.21 -7.27 -15.41
C GLY A 44 -12.82 -7.15 -16.04
N LYS A 45 -12.74 -6.57 -17.24
CA LYS A 45 -11.46 -6.38 -17.98
C LYS A 45 -10.75 -5.05 -17.66
N GLN A 46 -11.32 -4.22 -16.79
CA GLN A 46 -10.78 -2.89 -16.47
C GLN A 46 -10.26 -2.86 -15.04
N LEU A 47 -9.33 -1.93 -14.76
CA LEU A 47 -8.97 -1.56 -13.41
C LEU A 47 -9.78 -0.32 -13.01
N ILE A 48 -10.37 -0.37 -11.82
CA ILE A 48 -11.11 0.75 -11.22
C ILE A 48 -10.39 1.25 -9.99
N CYS A 49 -10.51 2.55 -9.72
CA CYS A 49 -10.03 3.18 -8.50
C CYS A 49 -11.23 3.58 -7.64
N VAL A 50 -11.33 3.02 -6.44
CA VAL A 50 -12.52 3.13 -5.57
C VAL A 50 -12.13 3.28 -4.10
N PRO A 51 -12.95 3.95 -3.28
CA PRO A 51 -12.77 3.91 -1.84
C PRO A 51 -13.01 2.51 -1.28
N TRP A 52 -12.25 2.16 -0.25
CA TRP A 52 -12.43 0.96 0.55
C TRP A 52 -11.94 1.21 1.98
N HIS A 53 -12.47 0.49 2.95
CA HIS A 53 -12.05 0.66 4.33
C HIS A 53 -10.71 -0.03 4.59
N TRP A 54 -9.85 0.57 5.42
CA TRP A 54 -8.59 -0.03 5.85
C TRP A 54 -8.59 -0.40 7.33
N GLY A 55 -8.47 -1.69 7.65
CA GLY A 55 -8.25 -2.16 9.02
C GLY A 55 -9.49 -2.11 9.93
N LYS A 56 -10.68 -2.32 9.37
CA LYS A 56 -11.96 -2.38 10.09
C LYS A 56 -11.91 -3.39 11.22
N ASP A 57 -11.36 -4.57 10.93
CA ASP A 57 -11.28 -5.70 11.87
C ASP A 57 -9.96 -5.73 12.67
N ARG A 58 -9.26 -4.58 12.77
CA ARG A 58 -7.95 -4.40 13.43
C ARG A 58 -6.79 -5.15 12.77
N ILE A 59 -7.04 -5.89 11.69
CA ILE A 59 -6.03 -6.50 10.85
C ILE A 59 -5.67 -5.50 9.76
N ILE A 60 -4.48 -4.91 9.84
CA ILE A 60 -4.05 -3.85 8.90
C ILE A 60 -3.05 -4.35 7.86
N ASN A 61 -2.35 -5.44 8.17
CA ASN A 61 -1.33 -6.04 7.32
C ASN A 61 -1.47 -7.56 7.22
N ALA A 62 -1.07 -8.11 6.08
CA ALA A 62 -0.82 -9.54 5.87
C ALA A 62 0.66 -9.78 5.56
N ARG A 63 1.25 -10.86 6.05
CA ARG A 63 2.65 -11.23 5.78
C ARG A 63 2.76 -12.08 4.53
N MET A 64 3.54 -11.64 3.55
CA MET A 64 3.74 -12.32 2.27
C MET A 64 4.16 -13.80 2.44
N GLU A 65 4.97 -14.09 3.45
CA GLU A 65 5.51 -15.41 3.76
C GLU A 65 4.43 -16.42 4.17
N THR A 66 3.29 -15.94 4.68
CA THR A 66 2.22 -16.81 5.23
C THR A 66 0.87 -16.57 4.57
N ILE A 67 0.76 -15.61 3.66
CA ILE A 67 -0.51 -15.19 3.08
C ILE A 67 -1.23 -16.32 2.31
N PHE A 68 -0.46 -17.23 1.72
CA PHE A 68 -0.98 -18.39 0.97
C PHE A 68 -1.47 -19.54 1.86
N THR A 69 -1.08 -19.57 3.13
CA THR A 69 -1.40 -20.68 4.05
C THR A 69 -2.40 -20.28 5.13
N LYS A 70 -2.44 -19.00 5.53
CA LYS A 70 -3.35 -18.51 6.56
C LYS A 70 -4.81 -18.53 6.07
N PRO A 71 -5.74 -19.21 6.78
CA PRO A 71 -7.15 -19.29 6.37
C PRO A 71 -7.81 -17.94 6.11
N THR A 72 -7.43 -16.90 6.88
CA THR A 72 -7.93 -15.53 6.73
C THR A 72 -7.59 -14.90 5.38
N PHE A 73 -6.46 -15.27 4.77
CA PHE A 73 -5.90 -14.57 3.60
C PHE A 73 -5.81 -15.43 2.34
N LYS A 74 -5.71 -16.75 2.48
CA LYS A 74 -5.40 -17.66 1.37
C LYS A 74 -6.38 -17.58 0.20
N GLU A 75 -7.67 -17.36 0.45
CA GLU A 75 -8.65 -17.19 -0.63
C GLU A 75 -8.56 -15.78 -1.25
N ALA A 76 -8.32 -14.77 -0.41
CA ALA A 76 -8.29 -13.38 -0.83
C ALA A 76 -7.05 -13.05 -1.69
N ILE A 77 -5.88 -13.60 -1.39
CA ILE A 77 -4.70 -13.45 -2.26
C ILE A 77 -4.90 -14.08 -3.64
N LEU A 78 -5.74 -15.11 -3.72
CA LEU A 78 -6.05 -15.77 -4.99
C LEU A 78 -7.08 -14.98 -5.83
N LYS A 79 -8.07 -14.35 -5.21
CA LYS A 79 -9.26 -13.83 -5.93
C LYS A 79 -9.51 -12.34 -5.76
N ASN A 80 -9.04 -11.75 -4.66
CA ASN A 80 -9.43 -10.41 -4.21
C ASN A 80 -8.22 -9.51 -4.05
N ARG A 81 -7.24 -9.59 -4.97
CA ARG A 81 -6.09 -8.68 -4.94
C ARG A 81 -6.52 -7.25 -5.27
N CYS A 82 -5.86 -6.31 -4.62
CA CYS A 82 -5.93 -4.89 -4.92
C CYS A 82 -4.51 -4.31 -4.85
N VAL A 83 -4.36 -3.04 -5.22
CA VAL A 83 -3.19 -2.25 -4.87
C VAL A 83 -3.64 -0.94 -4.24
N ILE A 84 -2.82 -0.41 -3.35
CA ILE A 84 -3.04 0.86 -2.68
C ILE A 84 -2.07 1.86 -3.30
N PRO A 85 -2.56 2.87 -4.07
CA PRO A 85 -1.70 3.91 -4.59
C PRO A 85 -1.25 4.86 -3.47
N ALA A 86 0.04 5.17 -3.44
CA ALA A 86 0.62 6.10 -2.48
C ALA A 86 1.76 6.89 -3.13
N ASP A 87 1.94 8.13 -2.69
CA ASP A 87 3.16 8.89 -3.02
C ASP A 87 4.31 8.51 -2.07
N ALA A 88 3.99 8.03 -0.86
CA ALA A 88 4.98 7.58 0.12
C ALA A 88 4.36 6.63 1.15
N PHE A 89 5.18 5.85 1.84
CA PHE A 89 4.80 5.20 3.10
C PHE A 89 5.71 5.65 4.24
N TYR A 90 5.26 5.43 5.48
CA TYR A 90 6.02 5.83 6.67
C TYR A 90 6.30 4.65 7.58
N GLU A 91 7.48 4.67 8.19
CA GLU A 91 7.84 3.83 9.34
C GLU A 91 8.40 4.70 10.45
N TRP A 92 8.48 4.14 11.65
CA TRP A 92 9.03 4.81 12.82
C TRP A 92 10.27 4.07 13.28
N ASP A 93 11.35 4.82 13.49
CA ASP A 93 12.59 4.26 14.01
C ASP A 93 12.46 3.87 15.50
N ALA A 94 13.54 3.34 16.06
CA ALA A 94 13.62 2.97 17.48
C ALA A 94 13.35 4.15 18.44
N LEU A 95 13.60 5.38 18.00
CA LEU A 95 13.37 6.63 18.75
C LEU A 95 11.98 7.23 18.49
N LYS A 96 11.09 6.51 17.79
CA LYS A 96 9.75 6.95 17.39
C LYS A 96 9.74 8.18 16.48
N GLN A 97 10.81 8.40 15.74
CA GLN A 97 10.85 9.42 14.69
C GLN A 97 10.24 8.87 13.41
N LYS A 98 9.39 9.68 12.77
CA LYS A 98 8.71 9.32 11.52
C LYS A 98 9.70 9.44 10.35
N VAL A 99 9.90 8.34 9.63
CA VAL A 99 10.71 8.30 8.41
C VAL A 99 9.80 8.07 7.21
N LYS A 100 9.97 8.89 6.17
CA LYS A 100 9.24 8.81 4.91
C LYS A 100 10.04 7.99 3.90
N PHE A 101 9.36 7.10 3.20
CA PHE A 101 9.92 6.36 2.07
C PHE A 101 9.08 6.63 0.83
N ASP A 102 9.70 7.18 -0.22
CA ASP A 102 9.07 7.54 -1.48
C ASP A 102 9.96 7.19 -2.67
N SER A 103 9.53 7.59 -3.87
CA SER A 103 10.19 7.32 -5.13
C SER A 103 9.84 8.43 -6.14
N ASP A 104 10.53 8.46 -7.28
CA ASP A 104 10.23 9.37 -8.39
C ASP A 104 8.85 9.09 -9.02
N LYS A 105 8.32 7.89 -8.80
CA LYS A 105 7.04 7.41 -9.29
C LYS A 105 6.10 7.11 -8.13
N MET A 106 4.81 7.15 -8.44
CA MET A 106 3.77 6.66 -7.52
C MET A 106 4.04 5.20 -7.15
N LEU A 107 4.01 4.93 -5.85
CA LEU A 107 4.11 3.60 -5.29
C LEU A 107 2.75 2.90 -5.37
N TYR A 108 2.78 1.60 -5.66
CA TYR A 108 1.62 0.73 -5.52
C TYR A 108 1.92 -0.32 -4.46
N LEU A 109 1.29 -0.19 -3.30
CA LEU A 109 1.46 -1.15 -2.21
C LEU A 109 0.51 -2.33 -2.48
N ALA A 110 1.02 -3.55 -2.46
CA ALA A 110 0.22 -4.73 -2.69
C ALA A 110 -0.83 -4.90 -1.57
N GLY A 111 -2.05 -5.28 -1.94
CA GLY A 111 -3.14 -5.50 -0.99
C GLY A 111 -4.06 -6.64 -1.38
N ILE A 112 -4.90 -7.04 -0.42
CA ILE A 112 -6.05 -7.91 -0.65
C ILE A 112 -7.29 -7.32 0.02
N CYS A 113 -8.45 -7.44 -0.63
CA CYS A 113 -9.74 -7.15 -0.03
C CYS A 113 -10.27 -8.39 0.71
N ILE A 114 -10.75 -8.19 1.93
CA ILE A 114 -11.39 -9.21 2.76
C ILE A 114 -12.71 -8.62 3.22
N GLN A 115 -13.82 -9.18 2.74
CA GLN A 115 -15.16 -8.59 2.96
C GLN A 115 -15.15 -7.11 2.53
N ASP A 116 -15.61 -6.19 3.37
CA ASP A 116 -15.65 -4.74 3.13
C ASP A 116 -14.38 -4.01 3.61
N ASP A 117 -13.28 -4.73 3.81
CA ASP A 117 -12.01 -4.22 4.33
C ASP A 117 -10.86 -4.55 3.37
N PHE A 118 -9.73 -3.85 3.46
CA PHE A 118 -8.49 -4.23 2.78
C PHE A 118 -7.34 -4.31 3.77
N VAL A 119 -6.35 -5.13 3.43
CA VAL A 119 -5.10 -5.23 4.19
C VAL A 119 -3.90 -5.07 3.26
N ILE A 120 -2.87 -4.37 3.75
CA ILE A 120 -1.62 -4.18 3.01
C ILE A 120 -0.72 -5.39 3.21
N ILE A 121 -0.18 -5.94 2.12
CA ILE A 121 0.77 -7.04 2.19
C ILE A 121 2.15 -6.48 2.53
N THR A 122 2.82 -7.11 3.48
CA THR A 122 4.16 -6.73 3.94
C THR A 122 5.14 -7.88 3.74
N GLN A 123 6.41 -7.54 3.60
CA GLN A 123 7.55 -8.45 3.49
C GLN A 123 8.70 -7.98 4.38
N ASP A 124 9.79 -8.74 4.43
CA ASP A 124 11.04 -8.30 5.06
C ASP A 124 11.53 -7.01 4.41
N ALA A 125 12.04 -6.11 5.24
CA ALA A 125 12.58 -4.86 4.76
C ALA A 125 13.84 -5.07 3.92
N ASN A 126 13.95 -4.32 2.83
CA ASN A 126 15.16 -4.26 2.02
C ASN A 126 16.26 -3.44 2.74
N GLU A 127 17.42 -3.28 2.10
CA GLU A 127 18.55 -2.53 2.64
C GLU A 127 18.25 -1.06 2.97
N VAL A 128 17.24 -0.45 2.31
CA VAL A 128 16.83 0.94 2.54
C VAL A 128 15.95 1.07 3.79
N VAL A 129 15.01 0.14 3.97
CA VAL A 129 14.02 0.23 5.07
C VAL A 129 14.50 -0.46 6.34
N SER A 130 15.32 -1.52 6.22
CA SER A 130 15.75 -2.36 7.36
C SER A 130 16.51 -1.61 8.47
N PRO A 131 17.26 -0.51 8.23
CA PRO A 131 17.83 0.29 9.31
C PRO A 131 16.77 0.96 10.20
N ILE A 132 15.54 1.13 9.70
CA ILE A 132 14.44 1.81 10.38
C ILE A 132 13.42 0.83 10.93
N HIS A 133 13.02 -0.17 10.14
CA HIS A 133 12.05 -1.19 10.56
C HIS A 133 12.27 -2.50 9.78
N ASP A 134 12.14 -3.64 10.45
CA ASP A 134 12.29 -5.00 9.88
C ASP A 134 11.32 -5.37 8.75
N ARG A 135 10.27 -4.57 8.51
CA ARG A 135 9.16 -4.92 7.62
C ARG A 135 8.74 -3.72 6.81
N MET A 136 8.47 -3.95 5.53
CA MET A 136 8.02 -2.94 4.58
C MET A 136 6.79 -3.44 3.79
N PRO A 137 6.00 -2.57 3.15
CA PRO A 137 4.97 -3.03 2.20
C PRO A 137 5.62 -3.73 1.00
N VAL A 138 4.94 -4.73 0.45
CA VAL A 138 5.29 -5.28 -0.86
C VAL A 138 4.93 -4.22 -1.91
N LEU A 139 5.89 -3.83 -2.74
CA LEU A 139 5.68 -2.83 -3.78
C LEU A 139 5.46 -3.52 -5.13
N VAL A 140 4.45 -3.07 -5.85
CA VAL A 140 4.05 -3.58 -7.17
C VAL A 140 4.53 -2.62 -8.25
N GLU A 141 5.41 -3.10 -9.12
CA GLU A 141 5.89 -2.33 -10.27
C GLU A 141 4.91 -2.39 -11.45
N ASP A 142 4.39 -3.58 -11.74
CA ASP A 142 3.52 -3.84 -12.88
C ASP A 142 2.15 -4.35 -12.41
N LEU A 143 1.15 -3.49 -12.56
CA LEU A 143 -0.24 -3.80 -12.23
C LEU A 143 -0.79 -4.94 -13.09
N SER A 144 -0.36 -5.08 -14.34
CA SER A 144 -0.81 -6.14 -15.23
C SER A 144 -0.32 -7.51 -14.75
N VAL A 145 0.92 -7.58 -14.28
CA VAL A 145 1.50 -8.80 -13.69
C VAL A 145 0.81 -9.13 -12.38
N TRP A 146 0.63 -8.14 -11.50
CA TRP A 146 -0.03 -8.32 -10.20
C TRP A 146 -1.46 -8.82 -10.35
N PHE A 147 -2.23 -8.28 -11.30
CA PHE A 147 -3.62 -8.68 -11.54
C PHE A 147 -3.77 -9.83 -12.54
N SER A 148 -2.69 -10.45 -13.00
CA SER A 148 -2.75 -11.60 -13.90
C SER A 148 -3.25 -12.86 -13.18
N ASP A 149 -3.76 -13.83 -13.96
CA ASP A 149 -4.16 -15.15 -13.43
C ASP A 149 -2.95 -16.06 -13.14
N ASP A 150 -1.73 -15.69 -13.56
CA ASP A 150 -0.51 -16.46 -13.25
C ASP A 150 0.10 -16.03 -11.91
N PHE A 151 -0.36 -16.66 -10.83
CA PHE A 151 0.09 -16.35 -9.48
C PHE A 151 1.60 -16.55 -9.24
N ARG A 152 2.30 -17.27 -10.12
CA ARG A 152 3.75 -17.48 -9.98
C ARG A 152 4.54 -16.20 -10.24
N THR A 153 3.99 -15.27 -11.01
CA THR A 153 4.65 -13.99 -11.33
C THR A 153 4.53 -12.96 -10.20
N ILE A 154 3.70 -13.23 -9.20
CA ILE A 154 3.54 -12.39 -8.00
C ILE A 154 4.86 -12.30 -7.21
N PHE A 155 5.71 -13.32 -7.28
CA PHE A 155 6.98 -13.37 -6.58
C PHE A 155 8.14 -12.69 -7.35
N SER A 156 7.95 -12.32 -8.62
CA SER A 156 9.04 -11.84 -9.49
C SER A 156 9.17 -10.32 -9.60
N SER A 157 8.25 -9.52 -9.03
CA SER A 157 8.29 -8.05 -9.10
C SER A 157 8.73 -7.45 -7.77
N GLN A 158 10.03 -7.24 -7.53
CA GLN A 158 10.52 -6.73 -6.24
C GLN A 158 11.77 -5.84 -6.32
N SER A 159 11.75 -4.79 -7.13
CA SER A 159 12.88 -3.85 -7.22
C SER A 159 12.42 -2.42 -7.54
N VAL A 160 11.53 -1.89 -6.69
CA VAL A 160 11.26 -0.44 -6.66
C VAL A 160 12.42 0.25 -5.94
N ALA A 161 13.09 1.18 -6.63
CA ALA A 161 14.09 2.06 -6.02
C ALA A 161 13.38 3.04 -5.07
N LEU A 162 13.74 2.96 -3.79
CA LEU A 162 13.19 3.80 -2.72
C LEU A 162 14.22 4.81 -2.25
N GLU A 163 13.74 6.01 -1.94
CA GLU A 163 14.48 7.04 -1.21
C GLU A 163 13.94 7.12 0.23
N SER A 164 14.79 7.46 1.19
CA SER A 164 14.42 7.61 2.60
C SER A 164 14.69 9.03 3.08
N HIS A 165 13.68 9.65 3.70
CA HIS A 165 13.77 10.99 4.24
C HIS A 165 13.29 11.00 5.70
N GLN A 166 14.19 11.33 6.63
CA GLN A 166 13.79 11.60 8.01
C GLN A 166 13.00 12.91 8.05
N ALA A 167 11.80 12.86 8.63
CA ALA A 167 11.09 14.09 8.96
C ALA A 167 11.81 14.73 10.15
N TYR A 168 12.74 15.66 9.87
CA TYR A 168 13.14 16.63 10.88
C TYR A 168 11.88 17.41 11.22
N TYR A 169 11.31 17.15 12.40
CA TYR A 169 10.41 18.11 13.02
C TYR A 169 11.24 19.40 13.12
N GLN A 170 10.97 20.37 12.24
CA GLN A 170 11.25 21.74 12.61
C GLN A 170 10.50 21.92 13.92
N GLU A 171 11.27 22.00 15.01
CA GLU A 171 10.77 22.54 16.26
C GLU A 171 9.98 23.79 15.87
N ARG A 172 8.69 23.80 16.19
CA ARG A 172 7.96 25.06 16.27
C ARG A 172 8.65 25.85 17.37
N LEU A 173 9.71 26.57 16.99
CA LEU A 173 10.33 27.60 17.79
C LEU A 173 9.35 28.78 17.73
N PHE A 174 8.59 28.89 18.83
CA PHE A 174 7.83 30.05 19.30
C PHE A 174 6.59 30.47 18.50
#